data_AF-A0A174QP22-F1
#
_entry.id   AF-A0A174QP22-F1
#
_cell.length_a   1.000
_cell.length_b   1.000
_cell.length_c   1.000
_cell.angle_alpha   90.00
_cell.angle_beta   90.00
_cell.angle_gamma   90.00
#
_symmetry.space_group_name_H-M   'P 1'
#
loop_
_entity.id
_entity.type
_entity.pdbx_description
1 polymer ?
#
loop_
_entity_poly.entity_id
_entity_poly.type
_entity_poly.pdbx_seq_one_letter_code
_entity_poly.pdbx_strand_id
1 'polypeptide(L)'
;MTRPKKEETLAKTKDVHLRMNETEYVLLAERAKANSMTVSDFVRSALDNQKVIIKYEITADVPEIKKLISEFGKIGSNLNQIARYFNQGGIISTEMKNEIRKSLRDIYEMKYEVMKMAGDFRGSN
;
A
#
# COMPACT_ATOMS: atom_id res chain seq x y z
N MET A 1 -40.22 -9.96 40.26
CA MET A 1 -40.20 -8.71 39.47
C MET A 1 -39.96 -9.09 38.02
N THR A 2 -40.95 -8.92 37.15
CA THR A 2 -40.86 -9.27 35.73
C THR A 2 -40.08 -8.19 34.99
N ARG A 3 -39.05 -8.59 34.22
CA ARG A 3 -38.19 -7.67 33.48
C ARG A 3 -39.04 -6.82 32.50
N PRO A 4 -38.88 -5.49 32.47
CA PRO A 4 -39.58 -4.64 31.51
C PRO A 4 -39.31 -5.11 30.07
N LYS A 5 -40.38 -5.29 29.28
CA LYS A 5 -40.25 -5.57 27.86
C LYS A 5 -39.71 -4.32 27.17
N LYS A 6 -38.57 -4.45 26.48
CA LYS A 6 -37.98 -3.37 25.71
C LYS A 6 -38.88 -3.06 24.51
N GLU A 7 -39.08 -1.78 24.19
CA GLU A 7 -39.87 -1.35 23.02
C GLU A 7 -39.38 -2.05 21.74
N GLU A 8 -40.33 -2.49 20.91
CA GLU A 8 -40.10 -3.37 19.73
C GLU A 8 -39.04 -2.82 18.75
N THR A 9 -38.92 -1.49 18.66
CA THR A 9 -37.97 -0.79 17.78
C THR A 9 -36.53 -0.79 18.30
N LEU A 10 -36.31 -1.06 19.60
CA LEU A 10 -34.99 -1.05 20.25
C LEU A 10 -34.43 -2.46 20.52
N ALA A 11 -35.17 -3.50 20.13
CA ALA A 11 -34.76 -4.88 20.26
C ALA A 11 -33.73 -5.23 19.18
N LYS A 12 -32.53 -5.65 19.59
CA LYS A 12 -31.48 -6.11 18.68
C LYS A 12 -31.76 -7.57 18.34
N THR A 13 -32.37 -7.83 17.18
CA THR A 13 -32.87 -9.16 16.76
C THR A 13 -31.99 -9.87 15.74
N LYS A 14 -31.06 -9.17 15.09
CA LYS A 14 -30.12 -9.72 14.10
C LYS A 14 -28.73 -9.84 14.70
N ASP A 15 -28.06 -10.95 14.45
CA ASP A 15 -26.68 -11.21 14.88
C ASP A 15 -25.69 -11.10 13.72
N VAL A 16 -24.44 -10.82 14.06
CA VAL A 16 -23.29 -10.81 13.15
C VAL A 16 -22.20 -11.65 13.81
N HIS A 17 -21.74 -12.69 13.14
CA HIS A 17 -20.69 -13.56 13.64
C HIS A 17 -19.33 -13.14 13.08
N LEU A 18 -18.38 -12.87 13.99
CA LEU A 18 -17.00 -12.51 13.67
C LEU A 18 -16.07 -13.49 14.37
N ARG A 19 -15.17 -14.13 13.62
CA ARG A 19 -14.09 -14.94 14.18
C ARG A 19 -12.84 -14.09 14.30
N MET A 20 -12.20 -14.16 15.45
CA MET A 20 -10.97 -13.44 15.78
C MET A 20 -9.98 -14.42 16.38
N ASN A 21 -8.69 -14.17 16.22
CA ASN A 21 -7.67 -14.84 17.01
C ASN A 21 -7.59 -14.24 18.43
N GLU A 22 -6.86 -14.90 19.32
CA GLU A 22 -6.75 -14.49 20.73
C GLU A 22 -6.25 -13.05 20.88
N THR A 23 -5.23 -12.67 20.09
CA THR A 23 -4.62 -11.33 20.16
C THR A 23 -5.56 -10.23 19.68
N GLU A 24 -6.32 -10.48 18.62
CA GLU A 24 -7.31 -9.56 18.08
C GLU A 24 -8.43 -9.32 19.08
N TYR A 25 -8.88 -10.38 19.76
CA TYR A 25 -9.93 -10.27 20.77
C TYR A 25 -9.47 -9.46 21.98
N VAL A 26 -8.26 -9.72 22.49
CA VAL A 26 -7.69 -8.97 23.62
C VAL A 26 -7.60 -7.48 23.29
N LEU A 27 -7.09 -7.13 22.11
CA LEU A 27 -6.99 -5.74 21.68
C LEU A 27 -8.36 -5.06 21.57
N LEU A 28 -9.37 -5.77 21.05
CA LEU A 28 -10.74 -5.27 20.99
C LEU A 28 -11.32 -5.03 22.38
N ALA A 29 -11.12 -5.98 23.31
CA ALA A 29 -11.60 -5.89 24.68
C ALA A 29 -10.94 -4.74 25.46
N GLU A 30 -9.63 -4.55 25.29
CA GLU A 30 -8.91 -3.43 25.90
C GLU A 30 -9.41 -2.08 25.40
N ARG A 31 -9.63 -1.94 24.09
CA ARG A 31 -10.18 -0.71 23.50
C ARG A 31 -11.60 -0.43 23.96
N ALA A 32 -12.45 -1.46 24.06
CA ALA A 32 -13.79 -1.32 24.60
C ALA A 32 -13.76 -0.86 26.07
N LYS A 33 -12.89 -1.46 26.88
CA LYS A 33 -12.69 -1.09 28.28
C LYS A 33 -12.18 0.35 28.44
N ALA A 34 -11.22 0.77 27.60
CA ALA A 34 -10.69 2.13 27.60
C ALA A 34 -11.78 3.18 27.29
N ASN A 35 -12.79 2.82 26.51
CA ASN A 35 -13.93 3.67 26.18
C ASN A 35 -15.14 3.45 27.11
N SER A 36 -14.99 2.68 28.19
CA SER A 36 -16.08 2.33 29.13
C SER A 36 -17.31 1.72 28.44
N MET A 37 -17.08 0.96 27.37
CA MET A 37 -18.12 0.32 26.56
C MET A 37 -18.03 -1.21 26.65
N THR A 38 -19.15 -1.89 26.44
CA THR A 38 -19.11 -3.32 26.15
C THR A 38 -18.49 -3.55 24.77
N VAL A 39 -17.88 -4.71 24.54
CA VAL A 39 -17.30 -5.07 23.23
C VAL A 39 -18.32 -4.88 22.10
N SER A 40 -19.57 -5.28 22.33
CA SER A 40 -20.63 -5.14 21.33
C SER A 40 -21.05 -3.69 21.08
N ASP A 41 -21.03 -2.83 22.11
CA ASP A 41 -21.32 -1.40 21.95
C ASP A 41 -20.17 -0.67 21.26
N PHE A 42 -18.93 -1.05 21.57
CA PHE A 42 -17.73 -0.54 20.91
C PHE A 42 -17.71 -0.89 19.42
N VAL A 43 -17.98 -2.14 19.05
CA VAL A 43 -18.07 -2.57 17.65
C VAL A 43 -19.17 -1.82 16.90
N ARG A 44 -20.35 -1.62 17.52
CA ARG A 44 -21.45 -0.87 16.90
C ARG A 44 -21.10 0.62 16.73
N SER A 45 -20.49 1.24 17.74
CA SER A 45 -20.04 2.63 17.64
C SER A 45 -18.93 2.81 16.60
N ALA A 46 -18.04 1.82 16.43
CA ALA A 46 -17.04 1.83 15.38
C ALA A 46 -17.68 1.76 13.98
N LEU A 47 -18.74 0.96 13.80
CA LEU A 47 -19.49 0.89 12.53
C LEU A 47 -20.21 2.20 12.20
N ASP A 48 -20.78 2.88 13.20
CA ASP A 48 -21.52 4.14 13.00
C ASP A 48 -20.59 5.35 12.73
N ASN A 49 -19.41 5.38 13.35
CA ASN A 49 -18.50 6.55 13.32
C ASN A 49 -17.28 6.40 12.41
N GLN A 50 -17.04 5.26 11.77
CA GLN A 50 -15.88 5.09 10.89
C GLN A 50 -16.25 5.23 9.41
N LYS A 51 -15.54 6.12 8.70
CA LYS A 51 -15.27 5.93 7.27
C LYS A 51 -14.58 4.58 7.14
N VAL A 52 -15.28 3.59 6.57
CA VAL A 52 -14.68 2.31 6.20
C VAL A 52 -13.67 2.59 5.08
N ILE A 53 -12.42 2.89 5.45
CA ILE A 53 -11.31 2.88 4.50
C ILE A 53 -10.99 1.40 4.30
N ILE A 54 -11.57 0.83 3.24
CA ILE A 54 -11.17 -0.50 2.77
C ILE A 54 -9.73 -0.36 2.27
N LYS A 55 -8.77 -0.54 3.18
CA LYS A 55 -7.38 -0.78 2.80
C LYS A 55 -7.36 -2.20 2.24
N TYR A 56 -7.51 -2.31 0.94
CA TYR A 56 -6.98 -3.45 0.23
C TYR A 56 -5.47 -3.40 0.46
N GLU A 57 -4.97 -4.09 1.48
CA GLU A 57 -3.60 -4.58 1.45
C GLU A 57 -3.57 -5.58 0.29
N ILE A 58 -3.37 -5.03 -0.91
CA ILE A 58 -2.92 -5.78 -2.05
C ILE A 58 -1.49 -6.20 -1.65
N THR A 59 -1.35 -7.24 -0.85
CA THR A 59 -0.15 -8.09 -0.83
C THR A 59 -0.15 -8.87 -2.13
N ALA A 60 -0.18 -8.15 -3.25
CA ALA A 60 0.27 -8.73 -4.48
C ALA A 60 1.78 -8.76 -4.31
N ASP A 61 2.28 -9.96 -3.99
CA ASP A 61 3.61 -10.32 -4.41
C ASP A 61 3.59 -10.29 -5.95
N VAL A 62 3.59 -9.09 -6.53
CA VAL A 62 3.42 -8.88 -7.97
C VAL A 62 4.74 -9.33 -8.59
N PRO A 63 4.79 -10.47 -9.28
CA PRO A 63 6.03 -10.93 -9.90
C PRO A 63 6.55 -9.89 -10.90
N GLU A 64 5.64 -9.10 -11.49
CA GLU A 64 5.97 -7.98 -12.37
C GLU A 64 6.73 -6.85 -11.66
N ILE A 65 6.38 -6.49 -10.41
CA ILE A 65 7.12 -5.46 -9.65
C ILE A 65 8.52 -5.98 -9.29
N LYS A 66 8.64 -7.23 -8.84
CA LYS A 66 9.95 -7.86 -8.58
C LYS A 66 10.82 -7.91 -9.85
N LYS A 67 10.21 -8.22 -11.00
CA LYS A 67 10.89 -8.20 -12.29
C LYS A 67 11.35 -6.80 -12.67
N LEU A 68 10.51 -5.79 -12.47
CA LEU A 68 10.83 -4.38 -12.72
C LEU A 68 11.99 -3.90 -11.84
N ILE A 69 11.98 -4.21 -10.54
CA ILE A 69 13.09 -3.90 -9.61
C ILE A 69 14.39 -4.57 -10.05
N SER A 70 14.31 -5.83 -10.49
CA SER A 70 15.47 -6.57 -11.02
C SER A 70 16.05 -5.93 -12.29
N GLU A 71 15.19 -5.47 -13.21
CA GLU A 71 15.59 -4.73 -14.41
C GLU A 71 16.26 -3.38 -14.06
N PHE A 72 15.70 -2.64 -13.09
CA PHE A 72 16.35 -1.42 -12.58
C PHE A 72 17.71 -1.70 -11.94
N GLY A 73 17.86 -2.81 -11.22
CA GLY A 73 19.15 -3.24 -10.66
C GLY A 73 20.21 -3.48 -11.73
N LYS A 74 19.83 -4.06 -12.88
CA LYS A 74 20.73 -4.26 -14.04
C LYS A 74 21.14 -2.93 -14.67
N ILE A 75 20.22 -1.98 -14.81
CA ILE A 75 20.51 -0.63 -15.30
C ILE A 75 21.50 0.07 -14.38
N GLY A 76 21.27 0.01 -13.06
CA GLY A 76 22.18 0.59 -12.06
C GLY A 76 23.59 -0.02 -12.11
N SER A 77 23.69 -1.33 -12.29
CA SER A 77 24.98 -2.03 -12.47
C SER A 77 25.73 -1.55 -13.72
N ASN A 78 25.03 -1.42 -14.85
CA ASN A 78 25.62 -0.91 -16.09
C ASN A 78 26.11 0.54 -15.94
N LEU A 79 25.33 1.40 -15.29
CA LEU A 79 25.75 2.78 -14.98
C LEU A 79 27.01 2.81 -14.10
N ASN A 80 27.09 1.92 -13.10
CA ASN A 80 28.27 1.81 -12.24
C ASN A 80 29.51 1.33 -13.01
N GLN A 81 29.35 0.44 -13.99
CA GLN A 81 30.44 0.01 -14.87
C GLN A 81 30.94 1.15 -15.76
N ILE A 82 30.03 1.92 -16.35
CA ILE A 82 30.37 3.12 -17.13
C ILE A 82 31.12 4.14 -16.26
N ALA A 83 30.63 4.39 -15.04
CA ALA A 83 31.29 5.29 -14.09
C ALA A 83 32.70 4.80 -13.72
N ARG A 84 32.88 3.50 -13.45
CA ARG A 84 34.19 2.90 -13.15
C ARG A 84 35.16 3.01 -14.32
N TYR A 85 34.70 2.73 -15.53
CA TYR A 85 35.51 2.84 -16.74
C TYR A 85 36.07 4.27 -16.91
N PHE A 86 35.24 5.29 -16.71
CA PHE A 86 35.70 6.68 -16.78
C PHE A 86 36.61 7.09 -15.63
N ASN A 87 36.33 6.62 -14.41
CA ASN A 87 37.19 6.90 -13.26
C ASN A 87 38.60 6.29 -13.40
N GLN A 88 38.78 5.29 -14.27
CA GLN A 88 40.07 4.64 -14.56
C GLN A 88 40.81 5.27 -15.75
N GLY A 89 40.34 6.41 -16.28
CA GLY A 89 40.96 7.08 -17.43
C GLY A 89 40.47 6.56 -18.78
N GLY A 90 39.33 5.87 -18.82
CA GLY A 90 38.69 5.42 -20.05
C GLY A 90 38.38 6.60 -20.99
N ILE A 91 38.67 6.42 -22.28
CA ILE A 91 38.46 7.45 -23.31
C ILE A 91 36.99 7.39 -23.77
N ILE A 92 36.35 8.56 -23.89
CA ILE A 92 35.02 8.69 -24.50
C ILE A 92 35.18 8.68 -26.01
N SER A 93 34.73 7.61 -26.68
CA SER A 93 34.50 7.67 -28.13
C SER A 93 33.21 8.42 -28.45
N THR A 94 33.16 8.96 -29.67
CA THR A 94 31.97 9.66 -30.18
C THR A 94 30.77 8.72 -30.29
N GLU A 95 30.98 7.46 -30.69
CA GLU A 95 29.91 6.44 -30.70
C GLU A 95 29.36 6.19 -29.30
N MET A 96 30.24 6.05 -28.30
CA MET A 96 29.82 5.75 -26.93
C MET A 96 29.01 6.91 -26.33
N LYS A 97 29.39 8.14 -26.64
CA LYS A 97 28.64 9.34 -26.25
C LYS A 97 27.24 9.39 -26.90
N ASN A 98 27.12 8.93 -28.13
CA ASN A 98 25.85 8.89 -28.84
C ASN A 98 24.92 7.81 -28.30
N GLU A 99 25.45 6.61 -28.02
CA GLU A 99 24.71 5.51 -27.39
C GLU A 99 24.19 5.89 -26.00
N ILE A 100 25.06 6.46 -25.13
CA ILE A 100 24.64 6.92 -23.79
C ILE A 100 23.51 7.96 -23.89
N ARG A 101 23.60 8.91 -24.82
CA ARG A 101 22.55 9.93 -25.03
C ARG A 101 21.25 9.33 -25.54
N LYS A 102 21.32 8.32 -26.40
CA LYS A 102 20.15 7.59 -26.90
C LYS A 102 19.47 6.83 -25.76
N SER A 103 20.22 6.07 -24.98
CA SER A 103 19.67 5.36 -23.81
C SER A 103 19.06 6.31 -22.77
N LEU A 104 19.67 7.48 -22.54
CA LEU A 104 19.08 8.52 -21.69
C LEU A 104 17.73 9.00 -22.23
N ARG A 105 17.61 9.21 -23.54
CA ARG A 105 16.33 9.59 -24.18
C ARG A 105 15.28 8.51 -24.00
N ASP A 106 15.64 7.24 -24.25
CA ASP A 106 14.72 6.11 -24.12
C ASP A 106 14.21 5.97 -22.67
N ILE A 107 15.08 6.18 -21.68
CA ILE A 107 14.68 6.21 -20.25
C ILE A 107 13.72 7.36 -19.96
N TYR A 108 13.97 8.55 -20.51
CA TYR A 108 13.06 9.69 -20.36
C TYR A 108 11.68 9.42 -20.98
N GLU A 109 11.63 8.82 -22.17
CA GLU A 109 10.37 8.46 -22.82
C GLU A 109 9.60 7.41 -22.01
N MET A 110 10.27 6.34 -21.55
CA MET A 110 9.66 5.34 -20.67
C MET A 110 9.11 5.97 -19.38
N LYS A 111 9.83 6.91 -18.75
CA LYS A 111 9.33 7.65 -17.58
C LYS A 111 7.99 8.32 -17.90
N TYR A 112 7.88 9.02 -19.03
CA TYR A 112 6.64 9.70 -19.41
C TYR A 112 5.50 8.73 -19.74
N GLU A 113 5.80 7.61 -20.41
CA GLU A 113 4.82 6.55 -20.67
C GLU A 113 4.27 5.97 -19.37
N VAL A 114 5.15 5.61 -18.43
CA VAL A 114 4.77 5.11 -17.11
C VAL A 114 3.96 6.15 -16.33
N MET A 115 4.34 7.44 -16.39
CA MET A 115 3.56 8.51 -15.77
C MET A 115 2.16 8.66 -16.39
N LYS A 116 2.01 8.50 -17.71
CA LYS A 116 0.69 8.49 -18.37
C LYS A 116 -0.14 7.28 -17.94
N MET A 117 0.48 6.09 -17.84
CA MET A 117 -0.19 4.85 -17.44
C MET A 117 -0.60 4.85 -15.97
N ALA A 118 0.19 5.47 -15.09
CA ALA A 118 -0.10 5.54 -13.67
C ALA A 118 -1.20 6.57 -13.31
N GLY A 119 -1.61 7.43 -14.25
CA GLY A 119 -2.62 8.47 -14.03
C GLY A 119 -2.13 9.62 -13.15
N ASP A 120 -3.03 10.58 -12.84
CA ASP A 120 -2.75 11.69 -11.94
C ASP A 120 -2.57 11.17 -10.49
N PHE A 121 -1.31 11.03 -10.05
CA PHE A 121 -0.96 10.90 -8.63
C PHE A 121 -1.12 12.25 -7.92
N ARG A 122 -2.31 12.85 -8.00
CA ARG A 122 -2.73 13.84 -7.02
C ARG A 122 -3.21 13.06 -5.81
N GLY A 123 -2.29 12.77 -4.90
CA GLY A 123 -2.66 12.42 -3.54
C GLY A 123 -3.55 13.55 -3.02
N SER A 124 -4.84 13.29 -2.94
CA SER A 124 -5.81 14.18 -2.32
C SER A 124 -5.43 14.27 -0.84
N ASN A 125 -4.84 15.40 -0.46
CA ASN A 125 -4.79 15.82 0.93
C ASN A 125 -6.20 16.04 1.47
#